data_AF-A0A0U2YH72-F1
#
_entry.id   AF-A0A0U2YH72-F1
#
_cell.length_a   1.000
_cell.length_b   1.000
_cell.length_c   1.000
_cell.angle_alpha   90.00
_cell.angle_beta   90.00
_cell.angle_gamma   90.00
#
_symmetry.space_group_name_H-M   'P 1'
#
loop_
_entity.id
_entity.type
_entity.pdbx_description
1 polymer ?
#
loop_
_entity_poly.entity_id
_entity_poly.type
_entity_poly.pdbx_seq_one_letter_code
_entity_poly.pdbx_strand_id
1 'polypeptide(L)'
;PLSNFIRETVHAVVEALGLEKDETIVQGIANRWESGTLVLRPADASVQAKEVPLETFFHKIVMIRNNLRVLEQKVNASDKLSDADKFELQQYITRCYGSLTTFNILFKKKEDQFSSGP
;
A
#
# COMPACT_ATOMS: atom_id res chain seq x y z
N PRO A 1 -3.59 -26.00 21.21
CA PRO A 1 -4.93 -26.02 21.86
C PRO A 1 -5.37 -24.64 22.36
N LEU A 2 -4.61 -24.02 23.28
CA LEU A 2 -4.95 -22.72 23.86
C LEU A 2 -4.82 -21.55 22.87
N SER A 3 -3.82 -21.60 21.99
CA SER A 3 -3.60 -20.58 20.94
C SER A 3 -4.76 -20.46 19.96
N ASN A 4 -5.35 -21.60 19.57
CA ASN A 4 -6.48 -21.62 18.64
C ASN A 4 -7.75 -21.06 19.31
N PHE A 5 -7.98 -21.44 20.57
CA PHE A 5 -9.09 -20.93 21.36
C PHE A 5 -9.00 -19.40 21.57
N ILE A 6 -7.80 -18.87 21.86
CA ILE A 6 -7.57 -17.43 21.96
C ILE A 6 -7.88 -16.74 20.62
N ARG A 7 -7.42 -17.30 19.50
CA ARG A 7 -7.64 -16.72 18.17
C ARG A 7 -9.12 -16.69 17.78
N GLU A 8 -9.85 -17.78 18.02
CA GLU A 8 -11.28 -17.87 17.75
C GLU A 8 -12.09 -16.91 18.63
N THR A 9 -11.75 -16.83 19.91
CA THR A 9 -12.41 -15.90 20.85
C THR A 9 -12.18 -14.45 20.46
N VAL A 10 -10.94 -14.08 20.10
CA VAL A 10 -10.63 -12.72 19.62
C VAL A 10 -11.41 -12.41 18.34
N HIS A 11 -11.49 -13.36 17.40
CA HIS A 11 -12.21 -13.15 16.15
C HIS A 11 -13.72 -12.93 16.38
N ALA A 12 -14.35 -13.74 17.24
CA ALA A 12 -15.77 -13.62 17.54
C ALA A 12 -16.11 -12.29 18.23
N VAL A 13 -15.23 -11.79 19.10
CA VAL A 13 -15.40 -10.50 19.79
C VAL A 13 -15.26 -9.32 18.82
N VAL A 14 -14.27 -9.38 17.92
CA VAL A 14 -14.04 -8.37 16.87
C VAL A 14 -15.26 -8.24 15.96
N GLU A 15 -15.84 -9.37 15.56
CA GLU A 15 -17.05 -9.42 14.74
C GLU A 15 -18.30 -8.93 15.49
N ALA A 16 -18.54 -9.42 16.72
CA ALA A 16 -19.71 -9.07 17.51
C ALA A 16 -19.76 -7.59 17.92
N LEU A 17 -18.59 -6.97 18.10
CA LEU A 17 -18.49 -5.54 18.43
C LEU A 17 -18.50 -4.64 17.20
N GLY A 18 -18.60 -5.19 15.98
CA GLY A 18 -18.48 -4.41 14.75
C GLY A 18 -17.13 -3.67 14.67
N LEU A 19 -16.12 -4.19 15.38
CA LEU A 19 -14.75 -3.74 15.27
C LEU A 19 -14.23 -4.35 13.96
N GLU A 20 -14.78 -3.92 12.82
CA GLU A 20 -14.01 -4.01 11.60
C GLU A 20 -12.65 -3.41 11.95
N LYS A 21 -11.60 -4.21 11.81
CA LYS A 21 -10.25 -3.72 11.96
C LYS A 21 -10.20 -2.59 10.96
N ASP A 22 -10.27 -1.35 11.45
CA ASP A 22 -10.28 -0.20 10.58
C ASP A 22 -8.99 -0.33 9.78
N GLU A 23 -9.11 -0.77 8.52
CA GLU A 23 -7.95 -1.04 7.66
C GLU A 23 -7.12 0.25 7.46
N THR A 24 -7.66 1.37 7.94
CA THR A 24 -7.12 2.72 8.02
C THR A 24 -6.08 2.95 9.11
N ILE A 25 -5.84 2.04 10.08
CA ILE A 25 -4.60 2.13 10.89
C ILE A 25 -3.44 1.63 10.03
N VAL A 26 -3.07 2.43 9.04
CA VAL A 26 -1.90 2.20 8.21
C VAL A 26 -0.70 2.63 9.02
N GLN A 27 -0.17 1.69 9.80
CA GLN A 27 1.13 1.90 10.43
C GLN A 27 2.19 2.15 9.36
N GLY A 28 3.07 3.11 9.61
CA GLY A 28 4.21 3.42 8.74
C GLY A 28 4.10 4.73 7.97
N ILE A 29 3.05 5.53 8.16
CA ILE A 29 3.07 6.93 7.71
C ILE A 29 4.11 7.72 8.54
N ALA A 30 4.85 8.62 7.91
CA ALA A 30 5.84 9.45 8.60
C ALA A 30 5.16 10.45 9.54
N ASN A 31 5.70 10.63 10.75
CA ASN A 31 5.08 11.41 11.82
C ASN A 31 4.58 12.81 11.41
N ARG A 32 5.28 13.49 10.49
CA ARG A 32 4.89 14.84 10.02
C ARG A 32 3.60 14.88 9.19
N TRP A 33 3.10 13.71 8.76
CA TRP A 33 1.91 13.56 7.92
C TRP A 33 0.76 12.85 8.63
N GLU A 34 0.94 12.45 9.90
CA GLU A 34 -0.12 11.86 10.70
C GLU A 34 -1.31 12.82 10.86
N SER A 35 -2.53 12.30 10.71
CA SER A 35 -3.80 13.05 10.75
C SER A 35 -3.87 14.21 9.75
N GLY A 36 -3.08 14.18 8.68
CA GLY A 36 -3.10 15.20 7.65
C GLY A 36 -4.17 14.96 6.58
N THR A 37 -4.34 15.94 5.69
CA THR A 37 -5.33 15.89 4.60
C THR A 37 -4.67 16.17 3.26
N LEU A 38 -4.87 15.29 2.28
CA LEU A 38 -4.59 15.56 0.87
C LEU A 38 -5.70 16.43 0.30
N VAL A 39 -5.33 17.58 -0.29
CA VAL A 39 -6.27 18.50 -0.92
C VAL A 39 -6.00 18.55 -2.42
N LEU A 40 -6.93 18.02 -3.21
CA LEU A 40 -6.92 18.11 -4.66
C LEU A 40 -7.64 19.39 -5.08
N ARG A 41 -6.89 20.37 -5.56
CA ARG A 41 -7.42 21.66 -6.01
C ARG A 41 -7.62 21.64 -7.52
N PRO A 42 -8.86 21.84 -8.02
CA PRO A 42 -9.09 22.05 -9.44
C PRO A 42 -8.45 23.35 -9.92
N ALA A 43 -8.12 23.43 -11.21
CA ALA A 43 -7.66 24.68 -11.82
C ALA A 43 -8.77 25.75 -11.87
N ASP A 44 -10.02 25.31 -11.99
CA ASP A 44 -11.20 26.16 -11.87
C ASP A 44 -11.53 26.41 -10.39
N ALA A 45 -11.36 27.65 -9.94
CA ALA A 45 -11.58 28.06 -8.56
C ALA A 45 -13.07 28.06 -8.15
N SER A 46 -14.00 27.93 -9.08
CA SER A 46 -15.44 27.80 -8.78
C SER A 46 -15.82 26.41 -8.25
N VAL A 47 -14.97 25.41 -8.46
CA VAL A 47 -15.19 24.03 -8.04
C VAL A 47 -14.56 23.78 -6.67
N GLN A 48 -15.31 23.15 -5.78
CA GLN A 48 -14.83 22.81 -4.45
C GLN A 48 -13.65 21.82 -4.52
N ALA A 49 -12.60 22.07 -3.73
CA ALA A 49 -11.48 21.16 -3.60
C ALA A 49 -11.93 19.81 -3.00
N LYS A 50 -11.34 18.71 -3.49
CA LYS A 50 -11.57 17.39 -2.90
C LYS A 50 -10.56 17.15 -1.79
N GLU A 51 -11.08 16.89 -0.60
CA GLU A 51 -10.27 16.51 0.56
C GLU A 51 -10.29 15.00 0.76
N VAL A 52 -9.13 14.44 1.11
CA VAL A 52 -8.94 13.02 1.40
C VAL A 52 -8.01 12.90 2.61
N PRO A 53 -8.39 12.16 3.68
CA PRO A 53 -7.48 11.88 4.78
C PRO A 53 -6.19 11.20 4.29
N LEU A 54 -5.02 11.61 4.80
CA LEU A 54 -3.74 11.08 4.33
C LEU A 54 -3.59 9.60 4.64
N GLU A 55 -4.17 9.08 5.72
CA GLU A 55 -4.20 7.66 6.06
C GLU A 55 -4.92 6.86 4.99
N THR A 56 -6.08 7.35 4.53
CA THR A 56 -6.86 6.72 3.45
C THR A 56 -6.08 6.72 2.14
N PHE A 57 -5.42 7.83 1.82
CA PHE A 57 -4.57 7.89 0.63
C PHE A 57 -3.37 6.95 0.74
N PHE A 58 -2.68 6.98 1.88
CA PHE A 58 -1.50 6.16 2.15
C PHE A 58 -1.83 4.66 2.13
N HIS A 59 -3.01 4.26 2.64
CA HIS A 59 -3.51 2.89 2.52
C HIS A 59 -3.52 2.42 1.06
N LYS A 60 -4.06 3.24 0.14
CA LYS A 60 -4.12 2.93 -1.29
C LYS A 60 -2.73 2.81 -1.90
N ILE A 61 -1.81 3.68 -1.51
CA ILE A 61 -0.40 3.61 -1.95
C ILE A 61 0.28 2.31 -1.46
N VAL A 62 0.07 1.94 -0.19
CA VAL A 62 0.58 0.68 0.37
C VAL A 62 -0.04 -0.55 -0.32
N MET A 63 -1.32 -0.52 -0.66
CA MET A 63 -1.96 -1.61 -1.43
C MET A 63 -1.32 -1.80 -2.80
N ILE A 64 -1.06 -0.72 -3.54
CA ILE A 64 -0.38 -0.79 -4.85
C ILE A 64 1.00 -1.44 -4.69
N ARG A 65 1.78 -1.00 -3.70
CA ARG A 65 3.09 -1.58 -3.37
C ARG A 65 3.00 -3.08 -3.12
N ASN A 66 2.04 -3.52 -2.31
CA ASN A 66 1.87 -4.92 -1.95
C ASN A 66 1.48 -5.76 -3.18
N ASN A 67 0.59 -5.23 -4.03
CA ASN A 67 0.20 -5.90 -5.28
C ASN A 67 1.36 -6.04 -6.26
N LEU A 68 2.20 -5.01 -6.41
CA LEU A 68 3.40 -5.07 -7.26
C LEU A 68 4.39 -6.12 -6.75
N ARG A 69 4.60 -6.24 -5.44
CA ARG A 69 5.46 -7.27 -4.86
C ARG A 69 4.95 -8.68 -5.13
N VAL A 70 3.64 -8.89 -5.00
CA VAL A 70 3.01 -10.19 -5.32
C VAL A 70 3.15 -10.49 -6.81
N LEU A 71 2.97 -9.50 -7.68
CA LEU A 71 3.15 -9.66 -9.12
C LEU A 71 4.59 -10.05 -9.46
N GLU A 72 5.58 -9.37 -8.89
CA GLU A 72 7.00 -9.67 -9.06
C GLU A 72 7.34 -11.10 -8.65
N GLN A 73 6.86 -11.54 -7.48
CA GLN A 73 7.04 -12.91 -7.00
C GLN A 73 6.44 -13.94 -7.97
N LYS A 74 5.24 -13.68 -8.50
CA LYS A 74 4.57 -14.55 -9.48
C LYS A 74 5.33 -14.63 -10.80
N VAL A 75 5.86 -13.51 -11.29
CA VAL A 75 6.70 -13.48 -12.50
C VAL A 75 7.97 -14.31 -12.28
N ASN A 76 8.65 -14.12 -11.15
CA ASN A 76 9.88 -14.85 -10.82
C ASN A 76 9.66 -16.37 -10.75
N ALA A 77 8.57 -16.79 -10.09
CA ALA A 77 8.22 -18.18 -9.87
C ALA A 77 7.49 -18.87 -11.05
N SER A 78 7.25 -18.17 -12.16
CA SER A 78 6.52 -18.76 -13.30
C SER A 78 7.41 -19.67 -14.13
N ASP A 79 7.06 -20.95 -14.24
CA ASP A 79 7.74 -21.91 -15.13
C ASP A 79 7.30 -21.79 -16.61
N LYS A 80 6.27 -20.97 -16.87
CA LYS A 80 5.69 -20.78 -18.21
C LYS A 80 6.29 -19.62 -18.99
N LEU A 81 7.04 -18.75 -18.31
CA LEU A 81 7.67 -17.57 -18.92
C LEU A 81 9.12 -17.89 -19.25
N SER A 82 9.57 -17.50 -20.45
CA SER A 82 10.99 -17.55 -20.77
C SER A 82 11.78 -16.53 -19.95
N ASP A 83 13.09 -16.70 -19.85
CA ASP A 83 13.96 -15.74 -19.14
C ASP A 83 13.88 -14.34 -19.75
N ALA A 84 13.71 -14.24 -21.07
CA ALA A 84 13.51 -12.97 -21.78
C ALA A 84 12.19 -12.30 -21.37
N ASP A 85 11.08 -13.05 -21.32
CA ASP A 85 9.79 -12.52 -20.90
C ASP A 85 9.81 -12.07 -19.44
N LYS A 86 10.44 -12.86 -18.56
CA LYS A 86 10.62 -12.50 -17.14
C LYS A 86 11.39 -11.19 -17.01
N PHE A 87 12.49 -11.05 -17.74
CA PHE A 87 13.31 -9.84 -17.73
C PHE A 87 12.54 -8.61 -18.20
N GLU A 88 11.75 -8.72 -19.29
CA GLU A 88 10.93 -7.63 -19.78
C GLU A 88 9.85 -7.22 -18.75
N LEU A 89 9.12 -8.18 -18.18
CA LEU A 89 8.11 -7.92 -17.17
C LEU A 89 8.70 -7.32 -15.89
N GLN A 90 9.84 -7.83 -15.43
CA GLN A 90 10.57 -7.24 -14.31
C GLN A 90 10.92 -5.79 -14.57
N GLN A 91 11.42 -5.44 -15.76
CA GLN A 91 11.69 -4.04 -16.10
C GLN A 91 10.43 -3.16 -16.06
N TYR A 92 9.28 -3.66 -16.52
CA TYR A 92 8.02 -2.91 -16.40
C TYR A 92 7.61 -2.73 -14.94
N ILE A 93 7.73 -3.75 -14.10
CA ILE A 93 7.47 -3.66 -12.65
C ILE A 93 8.40 -2.63 -12.01
N THR A 94 9.69 -2.62 -12.36
CA THR A 94 10.66 -1.63 -11.91
C THR A 94 10.26 -0.21 -12.28
N ARG A 95 9.80 0.02 -13.53
CA ARG A 95 9.28 1.33 -13.96
C ARG A 95 8.03 1.75 -13.18
N CYS A 96 7.14 0.81 -12.87
CA CYS A 96 5.98 1.06 -12.01
C CYS A 96 6.39 1.49 -10.59
N TYR A 97 7.41 0.87 -10.00
CA TYR A 97 7.95 1.34 -8.73
C TYR A 97 8.56 2.75 -8.85
N GLY A 98 9.32 3.00 -9.93
CA GLY A 98 9.93 4.30 -10.20
C GLY A 98 8.91 5.46 -10.25
N SER A 99 7.76 5.25 -10.89
CA SER A 99 6.71 6.28 -11.00
C SER A 99 6.02 6.60 -9.68
N LEU A 100 6.10 5.70 -8.69
CA LEU A 100 5.50 5.85 -7.37
C LEU A 100 6.43 6.47 -6.33
N THR A 101 7.71 6.69 -6.67
CA THR A 101 8.72 7.23 -5.74
C THR A 101 8.38 8.63 -5.20
N THR A 102 7.56 9.42 -5.92
CA THR A 102 7.00 10.69 -5.45
C THR A 102 6.31 10.56 -4.08
N PHE A 103 5.69 9.41 -3.81
CA PHE A 103 4.97 9.16 -2.55
C PHE A 103 5.88 8.67 -1.41
N ASN A 104 7.18 8.48 -1.64
CA ASN A 104 8.13 8.01 -0.62
C ASN A 104 8.20 8.94 0.60
N ILE A 105 7.89 10.23 0.41
CA ILE A 105 7.83 11.22 1.49
C ILE A 105 6.83 10.88 2.59
N LEU A 106 5.85 10.02 2.30
CA LEU A 106 4.81 9.58 3.22
C LEU A 106 5.28 8.43 4.12
N PHE A 107 6.32 7.69 3.74
CA PHE A 107 6.78 6.54 4.51
C PHE A 107 7.71 6.95 5.65
N LYS A 108 7.47 6.39 6.83
CA LYS A 108 8.31 6.56 8.03
C LYS A 108 9.66 5.89 7.90
N LYS A 109 9.69 4.73 7.25
CA LYS A 109 10.83 3.83 7.14
C LYS A 109 11.30 3.76 5.69
N LYS A 110 12.62 3.70 5.47
CA LYS A 110 13.19 3.67 4.11
C LYS A 110 12.96 2.31 3.44
N GLU A 111 13.03 1.23 4.19
CA GLU A 111 12.78 -0.14 3.73
C GLU A 111 11.36 -0.35 3.19
N ASP A 112 10.43 0.51 3.59
CA ASP A 112 9.03 0.47 3.16
C ASP A 112 8.78 1.26 1.87
N GLN A 113 9.72 2.11 1.44
CA GLN A 113 9.58 2.98 0.28
C GLN A 113 9.54 2.20 -1.04
N PHE A 114 9.00 2.84 -2.07
CA PHE A 114 9.16 2.38 -3.44
C PHE A 114 10.61 2.57 -3.86
N SER A 115 11.19 1.55 -4.50
CA SER A 115 12.53 1.62 -5.09
C SER A 115 12.49 1.08 -6.51
N SER A 116 13.14 1.77 -7.44
CA SER A 116 13.28 1.36 -8.84
C SER A 116 14.37 0.29 -9.04
N GLY A 117 14.50 -0.66 -8.10
CA GLY A 117 15.57 -1.66 -8.06
C GLY A 117 16.52 -1.48 -6.87
N PRO A 118 17.51 -2.38 -6.68
CA PRO A 118 18.69 -2.09 -5.87
C PRO A 118 19.48 -0.89 -6.41
#